data_AF-A0A9E2EVD6-F1
#
_entry.id   AF-A0A9E2EVD6-F1
#
_cell.length_a   1.000
_cell.length_b   1.000
_cell.length_c   1.000
_cell.angle_alpha   90.00
_cell.angle_beta   90.00
_cell.angle_gamma   90.00
#
_symmetry.space_group_name_H-M   'P 1'
#
loop_
_entity.id
_entity.type
_entity.pdbx_description
1 polymer ?
#
loop_
_entity_poly.entity_id
_entity_poly.type
_entity_poly.pdbx_seq_one_letter_code
_entity_poly.pdbx_strand_id
1 'polypeptide(L)'
;MNPSSSGWIKKLLKEVSKEDLSAKDPIEFYNDLKQTGFIYGSNISVLPYIEKSIDFTEEERTKVNLLLSFYYFHSKSDSDSNFIESVISFYKKIGENQQSFFEELFGEKSPERLLEKMIHKRIHIDDNFISKSFNYFLIN
;
A
#
# COMPACT_ATOMS: atom_id res chain seq x y z
N MET A 1 12.27 -6.43 -9.17
CA MET A 1 12.33 -5.97 -7.75
C MET A 1 11.98 -7.15 -6.82
N ASN A 2 12.31 -7.12 -5.52
CA ASN A 2 11.83 -8.10 -4.51
C ASN A 2 11.09 -7.38 -3.35
N PRO A 3 9.73 -7.45 -3.25
CA PRO A 3 8.93 -6.79 -2.21
C PRO A 3 9.13 -7.29 -0.76
N SER A 4 9.95 -8.31 -0.57
CA SER A 4 10.33 -8.84 0.74
C SER A 4 11.72 -8.37 1.19
N SER A 5 12.48 -7.68 0.32
CA SER A 5 13.81 -7.14 0.63
C SER A 5 13.77 -5.67 1.00
N SER A 6 14.67 -5.21 1.87
CA SER A 6 14.76 -3.78 2.20
C SER A 6 15.05 -2.90 0.97
N GLY A 7 14.42 -1.73 0.89
CA GLY A 7 14.57 -0.79 -0.22
C GLY A 7 13.75 -1.14 -1.46
N TRP A 8 12.78 -2.05 -1.34
CA TRP A 8 11.89 -2.40 -2.45
C TRP A 8 10.99 -1.25 -2.85
N ILE A 9 10.52 -0.44 -1.89
CA ILE A 9 9.64 0.70 -2.19
C ILE A 9 10.34 1.70 -3.12
N LYS A 10 11.62 2.01 -2.86
CA LYS A 10 12.39 2.91 -3.74
C LYS A 10 12.51 2.37 -5.16
N LYS A 11 12.70 1.05 -5.30
CA LYS A 11 12.78 0.39 -6.61
C LYS A 11 11.44 0.43 -7.33
N LEU A 12 10.33 0.15 -6.62
CA LEU A 12 8.99 0.23 -7.20
C LEU A 12 8.68 1.64 -7.68
N LEU A 13 8.90 2.65 -6.83
CA LEU A 13 8.58 4.04 -7.17
C LEU A 13 9.37 4.53 -8.39
N LYS A 14 10.63 4.10 -8.55
CA LYS A 14 11.45 4.42 -9.73
C LYS A 14 10.93 3.74 -11.01
N GLU A 15 10.38 2.54 -10.87
CA GLU A 15 9.80 1.80 -11.99
C GLU A 15 8.49 2.45 -12.42
N VAL A 16 7.62 2.72 -11.45
CA VAL A 16 6.31 3.32 -11.64
C VAL A 16 6.39 4.76 -12.13
N SER A 17 7.40 5.53 -11.73
CA SER A 17 7.58 6.91 -12.21
C SER A 17 7.87 7.01 -13.72
N LYS A 18 8.19 5.90 -14.38
CA LYS A 18 8.32 5.86 -15.85
C LYS A 18 6.96 5.86 -16.55
N GLU A 19 5.92 5.42 -15.83
CA GLU A 19 4.55 5.34 -16.30
C GLU A 19 3.81 6.59 -15.83
N ASP A 20 3.05 7.23 -16.71
CA ASP A 20 2.20 8.36 -16.32
C ASP A 20 0.91 7.85 -15.69
N LEU A 21 1.01 7.31 -14.48
CA LEU A 21 -0.15 6.89 -13.70
C LEU A 21 -1.10 8.05 -13.40
N SER A 22 -0.61 9.30 -13.41
CA SER A 22 -1.44 10.48 -13.16
C SER A 22 -2.38 10.79 -14.32
N ALA A 23 -2.03 10.42 -15.55
CA ALA A 23 -2.91 10.57 -16.72
C ALA A 23 -4.05 9.55 -16.75
N LYS A 24 -3.92 8.42 -16.03
CA LYS A 24 -4.90 7.33 -16.09
C LYS A 24 -6.22 7.70 -15.42
N ASP A 25 -7.33 7.30 -16.04
CA ASP A 25 -8.67 7.51 -15.50
C ASP A 25 -8.90 6.68 -14.22
N PRO A 26 -9.56 7.23 -13.18
CA PRO A 26 -9.81 6.50 -11.93
C PRO A 26 -10.62 5.21 -12.08
N ILE A 27 -11.57 5.18 -13.02
CA ILE A 27 -12.40 3.99 -13.28
C ILE A 27 -11.56 2.92 -13.97
N GLU A 28 -10.72 3.31 -14.93
CA GLU A 28 -9.78 2.38 -15.57
C GLU A 28 -8.78 1.81 -14.57
N PHE A 29 -8.16 2.66 -13.74
CA PHE A 29 -7.24 2.23 -12.69
C PHE A 29 -7.91 1.24 -11.72
N TYR A 30 -9.12 1.55 -11.28
CA TYR A 30 -9.88 0.67 -10.39
C TYR A 30 -10.21 -0.67 -11.04
N ASN A 31 -10.61 -0.66 -12.32
CA ASN A 31 -10.89 -1.89 -13.06
C ASN A 31 -9.64 -2.76 -13.23
N ASP A 32 -8.49 -2.17 -13.51
CA ASP A 32 -7.23 -2.91 -13.57
C ASP A 32 -6.88 -3.50 -12.20
N LEU A 33 -7.02 -2.72 -11.13
CA LEU A 33 -6.77 -3.17 -9.76
C LEU A 33 -7.74 -4.29 -9.34
N LYS A 34 -8.96 -4.26 -9.85
CA LYS A 34 -9.95 -5.33 -9.66
C LYS A 34 -9.54 -6.62 -10.39
N GLN A 35 -9.01 -6.52 -11.60
CA GLN A 35 -8.54 -7.68 -12.38
C GLN A 35 -7.33 -8.37 -11.74
N THR A 36 -6.52 -7.67 -10.94
CA THR A 36 -5.42 -8.29 -10.19
C THR A 36 -5.89 -9.16 -9.01
N GLY A 37 -7.18 -9.14 -8.69
CA GLY A 37 -7.74 -9.80 -7.53
C GLY A 37 -7.45 -9.09 -6.20
N PHE A 38 -6.78 -7.92 -6.22
CA PHE A 38 -6.43 -7.17 -5.01
C PHE A 38 -7.67 -6.75 -4.21
N ILE A 39 -8.70 -6.26 -4.90
CA ILE A 39 -9.97 -5.82 -4.27
C ILE A 39 -10.70 -6.97 -3.55
N TYR A 40 -10.47 -8.21 -3.98
CA TYR A 40 -11.11 -9.40 -3.43
C TYR A 40 -10.25 -10.14 -2.41
N GLY A 41 -9.03 -9.67 -2.14
CA GLY A 41 -8.08 -10.31 -1.25
C GLY A 41 -7.36 -11.53 -1.83
N SER A 42 -7.66 -11.98 -3.06
CA SER A 42 -7.01 -13.15 -3.67
C SER A 42 -5.66 -12.86 -4.32
N ASN A 43 -5.37 -11.59 -4.65
CA ASN A 43 -4.05 -11.11 -5.08
C ASN A 43 -3.34 -12.00 -6.14
N ILE A 44 -4.05 -12.33 -7.22
CA ILE A 44 -3.60 -13.29 -8.23
C ILE A 44 -2.50 -12.74 -9.14
N SER A 45 -2.43 -11.41 -9.32
CA SER A 45 -1.41 -10.75 -10.13
C SER A 45 -1.06 -9.36 -9.60
N VAL A 46 -0.12 -8.69 -10.25
CA VAL A 46 0.14 -7.26 -10.07
C VAL A 46 -0.37 -6.50 -11.28
N LEU A 47 -0.50 -5.19 -11.13
CA LEU A 47 -0.89 -4.31 -12.21
C LEU A 47 0.08 -4.43 -13.41
N PRO A 48 -0.43 -4.34 -14.65
CA PRO A 48 0.31 -4.74 -15.85
C PRO A 48 1.54 -3.89 -16.16
N TYR A 49 1.62 -2.70 -15.55
CA TYR A 49 2.70 -1.75 -15.71
C TYR A 49 3.91 -2.04 -14.80
N ILE A 50 3.88 -3.11 -14.01
CA ILE A 50 5.04 -3.58 -13.24
C ILE A 50 5.74 -4.69 -14.04
N GLU A 51 7.00 -4.43 -14.39
CA GLU A 51 7.86 -5.41 -15.00
C GLU A 51 8.16 -6.54 -14.01
N LYS A 52 7.62 -7.71 -14.30
CA LYS A 52 7.91 -8.92 -13.53
C LYS A 52 9.32 -9.41 -13.87
N SER A 53 10.28 -9.07 -13.01
CA SER A 53 11.61 -9.70 -13.07
C SER A 53 11.60 -11.13 -12.51
N ILE A 54 10.65 -11.45 -11.62
CA ILE A 54 10.52 -12.71 -10.87
C ILE A 54 9.02 -12.94 -10.58
N ASP A 55 8.60 -14.19 -10.42
CA ASP A 55 7.27 -14.52 -9.92
C ASP A 55 7.13 -14.12 -8.44
N PHE A 56 6.16 -13.23 -8.16
CA PHE A 56 5.86 -12.78 -6.81
C PHE A 56 4.96 -13.76 -6.06
N THR A 57 5.20 -13.89 -4.76
CA THR A 57 4.25 -14.58 -3.85
C THR A 57 2.94 -13.79 -3.74
N GLU A 58 1.88 -14.41 -3.20
CA GLU A 58 0.63 -13.71 -2.91
C GLU A 58 0.85 -12.48 -2.01
N GLU A 59 1.61 -12.64 -0.93
CA GLU A 59 1.96 -11.54 -0.02
C GLU A 59 2.68 -10.40 -0.76
N GLU A 60 3.64 -10.73 -1.62
CA GLU A 60 4.39 -9.75 -2.40
C GLU A 60 3.51 -9.01 -3.40
N ARG A 61 2.57 -9.71 -4.05
CA ARG A 61 1.56 -9.08 -4.93
C ARG A 61 0.68 -8.11 -4.15
N THR A 62 0.25 -8.48 -2.95
CA THR A 62 -0.53 -7.61 -2.06
C THR A 62 0.24 -6.34 -1.69
N LYS A 63 1.52 -6.46 -1.29
CA LYS A 63 2.39 -5.30 -0.97
C LYS A 63 2.48 -4.33 -2.14
N VAL A 64 2.74 -4.87 -3.34
CA VAL A 64 2.90 -4.07 -4.56
C VAL A 64 1.60 -3.36 -4.91
N ASN A 65 0.49 -4.10 -5.02
CA ASN A 65 -0.82 -3.53 -5.39
C ASN A 65 -1.31 -2.48 -4.37
N LEU A 66 -1.07 -2.70 -3.07
CA LEU A 66 -1.40 -1.73 -2.03
C LEU A 66 -0.60 -0.44 -2.19
N LEU A 67 0.71 -0.54 -2.39
CA LEU A 67 1.56 0.64 -2.56
C LEU A 67 1.22 1.42 -3.83
N LEU A 68 0.91 0.71 -4.92
CA LEU A 68 0.47 1.30 -6.19
C LEU A 68 -0.85 2.05 -6.05
N SER A 69 -1.78 1.50 -5.28
CA SER A 69 -3.04 2.17 -4.98
C SER A 69 -2.80 3.51 -4.28
N PHE A 70 -1.96 3.52 -3.23
CA PHE A 70 -1.58 4.77 -2.57
C PHE A 70 -0.90 5.74 -3.54
N TYR A 71 0.02 5.25 -4.36
CA TYR A 71 0.78 6.09 -5.28
C TYR A 71 -0.12 6.76 -6.33
N TYR A 72 -1.08 6.02 -6.89
CA TYR A 72 -2.07 6.55 -7.83
C TYR A 72 -2.93 7.65 -7.20
N PHE A 73 -3.49 7.42 -6.02
CA PHE A 73 -4.32 8.45 -5.36
C PHE A 73 -3.50 9.66 -4.91
N HIS A 74 -2.25 9.45 -4.50
CA HIS A 74 -1.33 10.54 -4.19
C HIS A 74 -1.01 11.39 -5.42
N SER A 75 -0.74 10.76 -6.58
CA SER A 75 -0.46 11.50 -7.81
C SER A 75 -1.67 12.27 -8.37
N LYS A 76 -2.89 11.81 -8.05
CA LYS A 76 -4.14 12.52 -8.37
C LYS A 76 -4.52 13.59 -7.35
N SER A 77 -3.90 13.59 -6.17
CA SER A 77 -4.10 14.65 -5.18
C SER A 77 -3.18 15.82 -5.50
N ASP A 78 -3.67 17.05 -5.35
CA ASP A 78 -2.86 18.28 -5.49
C ASP A 78 -1.92 18.49 -4.27
N SER A 79 -1.32 17.41 -3.77
CA SER A 79 -0.51 17.42 -2.57
C SER A 79 0.95 17.65 -2.91
N ASP A 80 1.50 18.77 -2.45
CA ASP A 80 2.94 19.09 -2.55
C ASP A 80 3.83 18.20 -1.67
N SER A 81 3.22 17.38 -0.82
CA SER A 81 3.93 16.52 0.13
C SER A 81 4.57 15.31 -0.56
N ASN A 82 5.71 14.87 0.00
CA ASN A 82 6.36 13.64 -0.44
C ASN A 82 5.41 12.44 -0.27
N PHE A 83 5.33 11.58 -1.28
CA PHE A 83 4.48 10.38 -1.26
C PHE A 83 4.69 9.53 0.02
N ILE A 84 5.94 9.25 0.37
CA ILE A 84 6.27 8.38 1.51
C ILE A 84 5.80 9.01 2.82
N GLU A 85 6.05 10.30 2.99
CA GLU A 85 5.60 11.04 4.18
C GLU A 85 4.07 11.13 4.26
N SER A 86 3.40 11.24 3.13
CA SER A 86 1.94 11.31 3.04
C SER A 86 1.30 10.00 3.50
N VAL A 87 1.83 8.87 3.03
CA VAL A 87 1.35 7.55 3.44
C VAL A 87 1.67 7.26 4.90
N ILE A 88 2.87 7.64 5.38
CA ILE A 88 3.22 7.53 6.81
C ILE A 88 2.26 8.37 7.67
N SER A 89 1.98 9.61 7.25
CA SER A 89 1.08 10.52 7.95
C SER A 89 -0.35 9.98 7.99
N PHE A 90 -0.82 9.39 6.88
CA PHE A 90 -2.09 8.69 6.83
C PHE A 90 -2.17 7.55 7.85
N TYR A 91 -1.14 6.67 7.89
CA TYR A 91 -1.12 5.58 8.86
C TYR A 91 -0.95 6.04 10.30
N LYS A 92 -0.24 7.16 10.55
CA LYS A 92 -0.19 7.80 11.87
C LYS A 92 -1.58 8.26 12.32
N LYS A 93 -2.30 8.98 11.47
CA LYS A 93 -3.66 9.46 11.76
C LYS A 93 -4.65 8.31 12.03
N ILE A 94 -4.56 7.23 11.26
CA ILE A 94 -5.40 6.04 11.52
C ILE A 94 -4.94 5.30 12.78
N GLY A 95 -3.63 5.26 13.02
CA GLY A 95 -3.01 4.64 14.19
C GLY A 95 -3.31 5.36 15.50
N GLU A 96 -3.52 6.68 15.50
CA GLU A 96 -3.94 7.44 16.70
C GLU A 96 -5.27 6.93 17.26
N ASN A 97 -6.19 6.49 16.40
CA ASN A 97 -7.45 5.84 16.83
C ASN A 97 -7.26 4.38 17.26
N GLN A 98 -6.09 3.78 17.00
CA GLN A 98 -5.76 2.37 17.22
C GLN A 98 -4.50 2.21 18.09
N GLN A 99 -4.20 3.22 18.93
CA GLN A 99 -2.98 3.49 19.72
C GLN A 99 -1.82 2.48 19.56
N SER A 100 -1.98 1.21 19.90
CA SER A 100 -0.90 0.21 19.87
C SER A 100 -0.41 -0.28 18.50
N PHE A 101 -1.11 -0.04 17.38
CA PHE A 101 -0.82 -0.79 16.14
C PHE A 101 0.53 -0.44 15.48
N PHE A 102 0.92 0.84 15.45
CA PHE A 102 2.17 1.28 14.81
C PHE A 102 3.21 1.83 15.80
N GLU A 103 2.91 1.84 17.09
CA GLU A 103 3.77 2.43 18.14
C GLU A 103 5.19 1.88 18.14
N GLU A 104 5.35 0.56 18.01
CA GLU A 104 6.66 -0.10 17.96
C GLU A 104 7.51 0.28 16.72
N LEU A 105 6.87 0.81 15.67
CA LEU A 105 7.53 1.16 14.42
C LEU A 105 8.03 2.60 14.40
N PHE A 106 7.50 3.49 15.24
CA PHE A 106 7.86 4.93 15.23
C PHE A 106 9.29 5.25 15.68
N GLY A 107 10.05 4.26 16.17
CA GLY A 107 11.50 4.39 16.41
C GLY A 107 12.37 4.27 15.16
N GLU A 108 11.79 3.90 14.00
CA GLU A 108 12.54 3.79 12.74
C GLU A 108 12.90 5.16 12.17
N LYS A 109 14.19 5.37 11.87
CA LYS A 109 14.72 6.68 11.47
C LYS A 109 14.59 6.95 9.97
N SER A 110 14.53 5.90 9.15
CA SER A 110 14.33 6.04 7.70
C SER A 110 12.84 5.98 7.37
N PRO A 111 12.25 7.02 6.76
CA PRO A 111 10.83 7.02 6.40
C PRO A 111 10.49 5.88 5.44
N GLU A 112 11.42 5.52 4.54
CA GLU A 112 11.18 4.45 3.58
C GLU A 112 11.13 3.09 4.26
N ARG A 113 12.05 2.81 5.20
CA ARG A 113 12.00 1.60 6.02
C ARG A 113 10.78 1.57 6.93
N LEU A 114 10.40 2.71 7.48
CA LEU A 114 9.18 2.83 8.28
C LEU A 114 7.96 2.43 7.45
N LEU A 115 7.83 2.96 6.24
CA LEU A 115 6.74 2.62 5.33
C LEU A 115 6.77 1.13 4.94
N GLU A 116 7.94 0.56 4.65
CA GLU A 116 8.11 -0.87 4.37
C GLU A 116 7.55 -1.73 5.51
N LYS A 117 7.90 -1.40 6.76
CA LYS A 117 7.39 -2.10 7.95
C LYS A 117 5.89 -1.87 8.14
N MET A 118 5.40 -0.65 7.91
CA MET A 118 3.96 -0.35 8.03
C MET A 118 3.12 -1.16 7.04
N ILE A 119 3.55 -1.23 5.77
CA ILE A 119 2.88 -2.02 4.73
C ILE A 119 2.92 -3.51 5.06
N HIS A 120 4.07 -4.03 5.49
CA HIS A 120 4.18 -5.42 5.92
C HIS A 120 3.29 -5.73 7.13
N LYS A 121 3.26 -4.85 8.13
CA LYS A 121 2.36 -5.03 9.28
C LYS A 121 0.89 -4.97 8.88
N ARG A 122 0.53 -4.08 7.93
CA ARG A 122 -0.84 -3.89 7.43
C ARG A 122 -1.41 -5.12 6.72
N ILE A 123 -0.61 -5.82 5.92
CA ILE A 123 -1.08 -7.01 5.19
C ILE A 123 -1.20 -8.24 6.12
N HIS A 124 -0.41 -8.29 7.20
CA HIS A 124 -0.42 -9.38 8.19
C HIS A 124 -1.36 -9.10 9.38
N ILE A 125 -2.39 -8.26 9.17
CA ILE A 125 -3.34 -7.84 10.21
C ILE A 125 -4.28 -8.98 10.70
N ASP A 126 -4.19 -10.19 10.15
CA ASP A 126 -5.27 -11.19 10.13
C ASP A 126 -6.12 -11.41 11.42
N ASP A 127 -7.40 -11.60 11.11
CA ASP A 127 -8.60 -12.06 11.85
C ASP A 127 -9.27 -11.18 12.93
N ASN A 128 -8.56 -10.54 13.84
CA ASN A 128 -9.22 -10.01 15.06
C ASN A 128 -9.52 -8.50 15.06
N PHE A 129 -8.93 -7.71 14.17
CA PHE A 129 -8.98 -6.25 14.27
C PHE A 129 -10.03 -5.60 13.33
N ILE A 130 -10.13 -6.10 12.08
CA ILE A 130 -11.17 -5.66 11.14
C ILE A 130 -12.55 -6.12 11.61
N SER A 131 -12.67 -7.34 12.16
CA SER A 131 -13.93 -7.83 12.77
C SER A 131 -14.39 -6.95 13.95
N LYS A 132 -13.48 -6.45 14.80
CA LYS A 132 -13.81 -5.50 15.88
C LYS A 132 -14.20 -4.11 15.36
N SER A 133 -13.54 -3.63 14.31
CA SER A 133 -13.79 -2.29 13.76
C SER A 133 -15.07 -2.23 12.91
N PHE A 134 -15.37 -3.28 12.13
CA PHE A 134 -16.63 -3.39 11.37
C PHE A 134 -17.84 -3.71 12.24
N ASN A 135 -17.67 -4.42 13.37
CA ASN A 135 -18.73 -4.55 14.37
C ASN A 135 -19.14 -3.20 14.96
N TYR A 136 -18.22 -2.24 15.06
CA TYR A 136 -18.52 -0.89 15.56
C TYR A 136 -19.25 -0.01 14.52
N PHE A 137 -19.06 -0.26 13.22
CA PHE A 137 -19.67 0.52 12.15
C PHE A 137 -21.05 0.01 11.68
N LEU A 138 -21.49 -1.17 12.14
CA LEU A 138 -22.81 -1.74 11.81
C LEU A 138 -23.82 -1.71 12.96
N ILE A 139 -23.52 -1.02 14.07
CA ILE A 139 -24.48 -0.83 15.16
C ILE A 139 -24.51 0.65 15.58
N ASN A 140 -25.22 1.45 14.78
CA ASN A 140 -26.18 2.49 15.20
C ASN A 140 -26.79 3.17 13.99
#